data_AF-A0A7C6J1H3-F1
#
_entry.id   AF-A0A7C6J1H3-F1
#
_cell.length_a   1.000
_cell.length_b   1.000
_cell.length_c   1.000
_cell.angle_alpha   90.00
_cell.angle_beta   90.00
_cell.angle_gamma   90.00
#
_symmetry.space_group_name_H-M   'P 1'
#
loop_
_entity.id
_entity.type
_entity.pdbx_description
1 polymer ?
#
loop_
_entity_poly.entity_id
_entity_poly.type
_entity_poly.pdbx_seq_one_letter_code
_entity_poly.pdbx_strand_id
1 'polypeptide(L)' 'KSSQEGLRDGFTRATFIVREDLLKKLKDYAYTERETLKDVVNSMIEQFLDGKEIIERNDK' A
#
# COMPACT_ATOMS: atom_id res chain seq x y z
N LYS A 1 3.98 18.45 -5.89
CA LYS A 1 3.42 17.94 -4.61
C LYS A 1 4.56 17.25 -3.87
N SER A 2 4.84 17.63 -2.63
CA SER A 2 5.97 17.07 -1.85
C SER A 2 5.90 15.55 -1.67
N SER A 3 4.69 14.98 -1.65
CA SER A 3 4.45 13.53 -1.52
C SER A 3 5.04 12.67 -2.63
N GLN A 4 5.28 13.22 -3.83
CA GLN A 4 5.85 12.53 -4.99
C GLN A 4 7.34 12.81 -5.20
N GLU A 5 7.91 13.78 -4.48
CA GLU A 5 9.30 14.18 -4.68
C GLU A 5 10.25 13.02 -4.38
N GLY A 6 11.15 12.74 -5.33
CA GLY A 6 12.12 11.65 -5.26
C GLY A 6 11.54 10.23 -5.39
N LEU A 7 10.27 10.08 -5.75
CA LEU A 7 9.66 8.78 -6.07
C LEU A 7 9.68 8.49 -7.57
N ARG A 8 9.55 7.21 -7.92
CA ARG A 8 9.25 6.81 -9.31
C ARG A 8 7.84 7.23 -9.68
N ASP A 9 7.62 7.41 -10.98
CA ASP A 9 6.29 7.73 -11.52
C ASP A 9 5.23 6.72 -11.07
N GLY A 10 4.04 7.21 -10.76
CA GLY A 10 2.92 6.40 -10.25
C GLY A 10 2.92 6.13 -8.75
N PHE A 11 3.98 6.48 -8.02
CA PHE A 11 4.02 6.31 -6.56
C PHE A 11 3.71 7.61 -5.81
N THR A 12 3.07 7.47 -4.65
CA THR A 12 2.84 8.56 -3.69
C THR A 12 3.07 8.07 -2.27
N ARG A 13 3.46 8.97 -1.36
CA ARG A 13 3.50 8.68 0.08
C ARG A 13 2.11 8.88 0.68
N ALA A 14 1.68 7.93 1.49
CA ALA A 14 0.48 8.01 2.32
C ALA A 14 0.82 7.49 3.72
N THR A 15 0.28 8.13 4.75
CA THR A 15 0.44 7.71 6.14
C THR A 15 -0.83 7.00 6.58
N PHE A 16 -0.70 5.74 7.01
CA PHE A 16 -1.81 4.95 7.55
C PHE A 16 -1.55 4.66 9.02
N ILE A 17 -2.59 4.80 9.84
CA ILE A 17 -2.59 4.32 11.22
C ILE A 17 -3.14 2.89 11.18
N VAL A 18 -2.33 1.91 11.59
CA VAL A 18 -2.66 0.48 11.55
C VAL A 18 -2.37 -0.17 12.89
N ARG A 19 -2.97 -1.35 13.16
CA ARG A 19 -2.66 -2.09 14.39
C ARG A 19 -1.23 -2.65 14.36
N GLU A 20 -0.53 -2.53 15.48
CA GLU A 20 0.87 -2.97 15.61
C GLU A 20 1.06 -4.47 15.35
N ASP A 21 0.12 -5.29 15.82
CA ASP A 21 0.16 -6.75 15.65
C ASP A 21 0.11 -7.15 14.16
N LEU A 22 -0.71 -6.46 13.38
CA LEU A 22 -0.81 -6.66 11.94
C LEU A 22 0.45 -6.19 11.21
N LEU A 23 0.98 -5.03 11.58
CA LEU A 23 2.22 -4.51 11.00
C LEU A 23 3.39 -5.47 11.24
N LYS A 24 3.48 -6.05 12.44
CA LYS A 24 4.50 -7.07 12.75
C LYS A 24 4.37 -8.29 11.85
N LYS A 25 3.17 -8.85 11.73
CA LYS A 25 2.92 -10.02 10.85
C LYS A 25 3.27 -9.74 9.40
N LEU A 26 2.93 -8.55 8.90
CA LEU A 26 3.24 -8.15 7.52
C LEU A 26 4.75 -8.05 7.28
N LYS A 27 5.51 -7.52 8.26
CA LYS A 27 6.97 -7.47 8.22
C LYS A 27 7.60 -8.86 8.23
N ASP A 28 7.13 -9.74 9.11
CA ASP A 28 7.62 -11.11 9.22
C ASP A 28 7.36 -11.90 7.92
N TYR A 29 6.19 -11.71 7.29
CA TYR A 29 5.86 -12.25 5.98
C TYR A 29 6.79 -11.74 4.88
N ALA A 30 6.92 -10.41 4.74
CA ALA A 30 7.77 -9.80 3.72
C ALA A 30 9.23 -10.28 3.82
N TYR A 31 9.74 -10.45 5.04
CA TYR A 31 11.06 -11.01 5.27
C TYR A 31 11.18 -12.46 4.79
N THR A 32 10.20 -13.30 5.10
CA THR A 32 10.17 -14.72 4.73
C THR A 32 10.16 -14.89 3.21
N GLU A 33 9.33 -14.10 2.51
CA GLU A 33 9.18 -14.14 1.05
C GLU A 33 10.24 -13.33 0.31
N ARG A 34 11.16 -12.64 1.02
CA ARG A 34 12.18 -11.76 0.46
C ARG A 34 11.61 -10.62 -0.40
N GLU A 35 10.44 -10.13 -0.02
CA GLU A 35 9.76 -9.01 -0.69
C GLU A 35 9.93 -7.70 0.09
N THR A 36 9.77 -6.57 -0.59
CA THR A 36 9.72 -5.28 0.12
C THR A 36 8.32 -5.04 0.67
N LEU A 37 8.21 -4.38 1.84
CA LEU A 37 6.90 -3.97 2.37
C LEU A 37 6.07 -3.15 1.38
N LYS A 38 6.73 -2.35 0.55
CA LYS A 38 6.08 -1.54 -0.49
C LYS A 38 5.42 -2.45 -1.54
N ASP A 39 6.11 -3.50 -1.99
CA ASP A 39 5.54 -4.45 -2.96
C ASP A 39 4.41 -5.26 -2.34
N VAL A 40 4.58 -5.75 -1.10
CA VAL A 40 3.54 -6.48 -0.36
C VAL A 40 2.28 -5.62 -0.18
N VAL A 41 2.44 -4.35 0.22
CA VAL A 41 1.30 -3.43 0.42
C VAL A 41 0.60 -3.15 -0.90
N ASN A 42 1.34 -2.91 -1.99
CA ASN A 42 0.74 -2.72 -3.31
C ASN A 42 -0.06 -3.96 -3.75
N SER A 43 0.53 -5.15 -3.67
CA SER A 43 -0.13 -6.41 -3.99
C SER A 43 -1.38 -6.63 -3.12
N MET A 44 -1.30 -6.34 -1.81
CA MET A 44 -2.44 -6.45 -0.90
C MET A 44 -3.58 -5.49 -1.28
N ILE A 45 -3.26 -4.25 -1.66
CA ILE A 45 -4.26 -3.26 -2.10
C ILE A 45 -4.90 -3.69 -3.42
N GLU A 46 -4.09 -4.10 -4.41
CA GLU A 46 -4.56 -4.58 -5.70
C GLU A 46 -5.50 -5.79 -5.53
N GLN A 47 -5.05 -6.80 -4.79
CA GLN A 47 -5.86 -7.99 -4.50
C GLN A 47 -7.12 -7.66 -3.70
N PHE A 48 -7.04 -6.71 -2.77
CA PHE A 48 -8.21 -6.29 -2.00
C PHE A 48 -9.23 -5.58 -2.88
N LEU A 49 -8.81 -4.79 -3.86
CA LEU A 49 -9.73 -4.04 -4.74
C LEU A 49 -10.21 -4.87 -5.94
N ASP A 50 -9.56 -5.98 -6.25
CA ASP A 50 -9.95 -6.86 -7.35
C ASP A 50 -11.42 -7.31 -7.23
N GLY A 51 -12.16 -7.14 -8.33
CA GLY A 51 -13.60 -7.42 -8.42
C GLY A 51 -14.53 -6.52 -7.59
N LYS A 52 -14.02 -5.47 -6.92
CA LYS A 52 -14.87 -4.51 -6.20
C LYS A 52 -15.30 -3.38 -7.13
N GLU A 53 -16.59 -3.05 -7.09
CA GLU A 53 -17.09 -1.84 -7.76
C GLU A 53 -16.58 -0.60 -7.01
N ILE A 54 -15.72 0.18 -7.69
CA ILE A 54 -15.18 1.43 -7.15
C ILE A 54 -16.02 2.59 -7.65
N ILE A 55 -16.71 3.26 -6.73
CA ILE A 55 -17.44 4.49 -7.06
C ILE A 55 -16.46 5.64 -6.99
N GLU A 56 -16.12 6.20 -8.15
CA GLU A 56 -15.34 7.43 -8.22
C GLU A 56 -16.14 8.57 -7.58
N ARG A 57 -15.65 9.07 -6.44
CA ARG A 57 -16.13 10.34 -5.92
C ARG A 57 -15.43 11.43 -6.71
N ASN A 58 -16.21 12.23 -7.43
CA ASN A 58 -15.74 13.49 -8.00
C ASN A 58 -15.39 14.43 -6.85
N ASP A 59 -14.15 14.32 -6.36
CA ASP A 59 -13.57 15.29 -5.44
C ASP A 59 -13.35 16.59 -6.24
N LYS A 60 -14.31 17.52 -6.13
CA LYS A 60 -14.16 18.91 -6.58
C LYS A 60 -13.19 19.66 -5.68
#